data_AF-A0A938EFY2-F1
#
_entry.id   AF-A0A938EFY2-F1
#
_cell.length_a   1.000
_cell.length_b   1.000
_cell.length_c   1.000
_cell.angle_alpha   90.00
_cell.angle_beta   90.00
_cell.angle_gamma   90.00
#
_symmetry.space_group_name_H-M   'P 1'
#
loop_
_entity.id
_entity.type
_entity.pdbx_description
1 polymer ?
#
loop_
_entity_poly.entity_id
_entity_poly.type
_entity_poly.pdbx_seq_one_letter_code
_entity_poly.pdbx_strand_id
1 'polypeptide(L)'
;MASHTLEVGLRGTRDYVQGSQILARTAEIVARDHPDAALVTAKFTRITLRGVELVVGDGEAPSGGDEIGRGQVQADGERLAVRWFEVPGPEAPRIEDVPGVTSGLAPDGSGGGRADFAIAGTFESYLAAVIECVKALHAGRGERVSDIWFTALVGARLPATPTYPTAGSLAVELKIERMVDGRLQTLSVVETAGDGAPPAYQICFSCVIGD
;
A
#
# COMPACT_ATOMS: atom_id res chain seq x y z
N MET A 1 -5.65 -21.33 -12.63
CA MET A 1 -6.01 -20.14 -11.81
C MET A 1 -6.06 -18.93 -12.73
N ALA A 2 -6.92 -17.96 -12.41
CA ALA A 2 -7.34 -16.91 -13.33
C ALA A 2 -6.47 -15.64 -13.22
N SER A 3 -6.36 -14.91 -14.34
CA SER A 3 -6.01 -13.49 -14.31
C SER A 3 -7.27 -12.69 -13.98
N HIS A 4 -7.13 -11.62 -13.19
CA HIS A 4 -8.23 -10.76 -12.77
C HIS A 4 -7.89 -9.30 -13.06
N THR A 5 -8.76 -8.62 -13.79
CA THR A 5 -8.67 -7.16 -13.93
C THR A 5 -9.03 -6.50 -12.59
N LEU A 6 -8.19 -5.58 -12.12
CA LEU A 6 -8.45 -4.81 -10.91
C LEU A 6 -9.18 -3.51 -11.24
N GLU A 7 -10.26 -3.23 -10.51
CA GLU A 7 -10.96 -1.94 -10.57
C GLU A 7 -10.17 -0.87 -9.80
N VAL A 8 -9.27 -0.20 -10.50
CA VAL A 8 -8.36 0.83 -9.97
C VAL A 8 -8.42 2.11 -10.81
N GLY A 9 -8.07 3.26 -10.19
CA GLY A 9 -8.10 4.55 -10.85
C GLY A 9 -7.08 5.56 -10.34
N LEU A 10 -6.94 6.66 -11.09
CA LEU A 10 -6.15 7.83 -10.69
C LEU A 10 -6.96 8.67 -9.70
N ARG A 11 -6.51 8.78 -8.45
CA ARG A 11 -7.26 9.48 -7.39
C ARG A 11 -7.01 10.99 -7.37
N GLY A 12 -8.08 11.76 -7.53
CA GLY A 12 -8.03 13.22 -7.49
C GLY A 12 -7.04 13.79 -8.51
N THR A 13 -6.09 14.58 -8.02
CA THR A 13 -5.04 15.20 -8.84
C THR A 13 -3.80 14.32 -9.02
N ARG A 14 -3.76 13.12 -8.43
CA ARG A 14 -2.60 12.24 -8.56
C ARG A 14 -2.44 11.75 -9.99
N ASP A 15 -1.18 11.59 -10.36
CA ASP A 15 -0.69 11.12 -11.64
C ASP A 15 -0.21 9.66 -11.52
N TYR A 16 -0.82 8.85 -10.65
CA TYR A 16 -0.58 7.41 -10.61
C TYR A 16 -1.70 6.65 -9.88
N VAL A 17 -1.83 5.37 -10.21
CA VAL A 17 -2.66 4.42 -9.48
C VAL A 17 -1.99 4.08 -8.16
N GLN A 18 -2.71 4.29 -7.05
CA GLN A 18 -2.14 4.07 -5.72
C GLN A 18 -2.01 2.57 -5.41
N GLY A 19 -0.87 2.18 -4.83
CA GLY A 19 -0.66 0.79 -4.38
C GLY A 19 -1.69 0.31 -3.36
N SER A 20 -2.28 1.18 -2.54
CA SER A 20 -3.39 0.81 -1.64
C SER A 20 -4.60 0.27 -2.39
N GLN A 21 -4.97 0.85 -3.53
CA GLN A 21 -6.07 0.36 -4.35
C GLN A 21 -5.76 -1.02 -4.92
N ILE A 22 -4.55 -1.20 -5.46
CA ILE A 22 -4.09 -2.48 -6.01
C ILE A 22 -4.15 -3.58 -4.94
N LEU A 23 -3.63 -3.30 -3.74
CA LEU A 23 -3.64 -4.25 -2.64
C LEU A 23 -5.05 -4.53 -2.11
N ALA A 24 -5.91 -3.52 -2.04
CA ALA A 24 -7.30 -3.69 -1.62
C ALA A 24 -8.09 -4.58 -2.58
N ARG A 25 -8.03 -4.33 -3.90
CA ARG A 25 -8.71 -5.18 -4.89
C ARG A 25 -8.12 -6.59 -4.93
N THR A 26 -6.82 -6.72 -4.69
CA THR A 26 -6.19 -8.04 -4.52
C THR A 26 -6.75 -8.79 -3.30
N ALA A 27 -6.87 -8.11 -2.17
CA ALA A 27 -7.44 -8.68 -0.96
C ALA A 27 -8.90 -9.11 -1.18
N GLU A 28 -9.72 -8.28 -1.84
CA GLU A 28 -11.11 -8.63 -2.17
C GLU A 28 -11.22 -9.86 -3.06
N ILE A 29 -10.35 -10.00 -4.06
CA ILE A 29 -10.35 -11.17 -4.96
C ILE A 29 -9.95 -12.42 -4.19
N VAL A 30 -8.84 -12.38 -3.43
CA VAL A 30 -8.36 -13.55 -2.70
C VAL A 30 -9.33 -13.96 -1.59
N ALA A 31 -9.94 -12.99 -0.90
CA ALA A 31 -10.89 -13.26 0.19
C ALA A 31 -12.20 -13.94 -0.27
N ARG A 32 -12.55 -13.87 -1.56
CA ARG A 32 -13.72 -14.58 -2.10
C ARG A 32 -13.55 -16.10 -2.00
N ASP A 33 -12.35 -16.58 -2.28
CA ASP A 33 -12.04 -18.01 -2.26
C ASP A 33 -11.42 -18.44 -0.93
N HIS A 34 -10.76 -17.52 -0.22
CA HIS A 34 -10.04 -17.76 1.03
C HIS A 34 -10.37 -16.67 2.07
N PRO A 35 -11.49 -16.79 2.82
CA PRO A 35 -11.96 -15.76 3.75
C PRO A 35 -10.95 -15.38 4.85
N ASP A 36 -10.09 -16.31 5.28
CA ASP A 36 -9.07 -16.08 6.31
C ASP A 36 -7.71 -15.65 5.73
N ALA A 37 -7.66 -15.26 4.46
CA ALA A 37 -6.43 -14.89 3.80
C ALA A 37 -5.81 -13.62 4.41
N ALA A 38 -4.49 -13.53 4.40
CA ALA A 38 -3.76 -12.36 4.88
C ALA A 38 -2.62 -11.97 3.95
N LEU A 39 -2.53 -10.68 3.59
CA LEU A 39 -1.40 -10.16 2.81
C LEU A 39 -0.13 -10.20 3.67
N VAL A 40 0.91 -10.87 3.15
CA VAL A 40 2.17 -11.09 3.85
C VAL A 40 3.25 -10.11 3.40
N THR A 41 3.40 -9.99 2.08
CA THR A 41 4.36 -9.09 1.46
C THR A 41 3.79 -8.51 0.18
N ALA A 42 4.24 -7.32 -0.17
CA ALA A 42 4.03 -6.72 -1.47
C ALA A 42 5.24 -5.85 -1.81
N LYS A 43 5.64 -5.83 -3.08
CA LYS A 43 6.69 -4.94 -3.60
C LYS A 43 6.29 -4.45 -4.98
N PHE A 44 6.30 -3.14 -5.16
CA PHE A 44 6.10 -2.47 -6.43
C PHE A 44 7.45 -2.00 -6.99
N THR A 45 7.71 -2.31 -8.25
CA THR A 45 8.94 -1.92 -8.96
C THR A 45 8.76 -0.60 -9.69
N ARG A 46 7.52 -0.23 -10.04
CA ARG A 46 7.17 1.03 -10.69
C ARG A 46 5.75 1.47 -10.34
N ILE A 47 5.49 2.76 -10.54
CA ILE A 47 4.13 3.31 -10.57
C ILE A 47 3.52 3.12 -11.96
N THR A 48 2.21 3.06 -12.03
CA THR A 48 1.47 2.93 -13.29
C THR A 48 0.40 4.00 -13.41
N LEU A 49 0.12 4.41 -14.64
CA LEU A 49 -1.00 5.28 -14.99
C LEU A 49 -2.20 4.50 -15.54
N ARG A 50 -2.06 3.20 -15.76
CA ARG A 50 -2.98 2.38 -16.55
C ARG A 50 -3.67 1.33 -15.70
N GLY A 51 -4.53 0.54 -16.33
CA GLY A 51 -5.18 -0.61 -15.71
C GLY A 51 -4.18 -1.65 -15.21
N VAL A 52 -4.59 -2.40 -14.20
CA VAL A 52 -3.77 -3.42 -13.55
C VAL A 52 -4.49 -4.76 -13.59
N GLU A 53 -3.76 -5.81 -13.95
CA GLU A 53 -4.20 -7.20 -13.83
C GLU A 53 -3.43 -7.91 -12.71
N LEU A 54 -4.16 -8.76 -11.99
CA LEU A 54 -3.67 -9.61 -10.92
C LEU A 54 -3.60 -11.06 -11.41
N VAL A 55 -2.46 -11.70 -11.16
CA VAL A 55 -2.29 -13.15 -11.28
C VAL A 55 -2.04 -13.74 -9.90
N VAL A 56 -2.83 -14.75 -9.53
CA VAL A 56 -2.69 -15.50 -8.27
C VAL A 56 -2.07 -16.88 -8.53
N GLY A 57 -1.07 -17.24 -7.74
CA GLY A 57 -0.27 -18.46 -7.84
C GLY A 57 0.46 -18.59 -9.18
N ASP A 58 0.46 -19.81 -9.73
CA ASP A 58 1.16 -20.18 -10.96
C ASP A 58 0.40 -19.83 -12.25
N GLY A 59 -0.55 -18.89 -12.19
CA GLY A 59 -1.25 -18.41 -13.39
C GLY A 59 -0.28 -17.82 -14.43
N GLU A 60 -0.69 -17.84 -15.70
CA GLU A 60 0.11 -17.23 -16.77
C GLU A 60 0.05 -15.70 -16.68
N ALA A 61 1.15 -15.05 -17.04
CA ALA A 61 1.18 -13.59 -17.16
C ALA A 61 0.29 -13.16 -18.33
N PRO A 62 -0.43 -12.03 -18.22
CA PRO A 62 -1.23 -11.52 -19.31
C PRO A 62 -0.38 -11.15 -20.53
N SER A 63 -0.92 -11.41 -21.72
CA SER A 63 -0.22 -11.14 -22.97
C SER A 63 0.10 -9.65 -23.11
N GLY A 64 1.38 -9.31 -23.25
CA GLY A 64 1.85 -7.93 -23.38
C GLY A 64 1.78 -7.11 -22.09
N GLY A 65 1.51 -7.73 -20.93
CA GLY A 65 1.54 -7.06 -19.64
C GLY A 65 2.94 -6.98 -19.05
N ASP A 66 3.29 -5.82 -18.51
CA ASP A 66 4.58 -5.58 -17.86
C ASP A 66 4.43 -5.67 -16.34
N GLU A 67 5.18 -6.57 -15.68
CA GLU A 67 5.11 -6.74 -14.22
C GLU A 67 5.48 -5.44 -13.49
N ILE A 68 4.57 -4.93 -12.67
CA ILE A 68 4.75 -3.72 -11.85
C ILE A 68 4.98 -4.02 -10.38
N GLY A 69 4.73 -5.26 -9.98
CA GLY A 69 4.97 -5.69 -8.62
C GLY A 69 4.61 -7.15 -8.38
N ARG A 70 4.97 -7.60 -7.18
CA ARG A 70 4.70 -8.96 -6.70
C ARG A 70 4.57 -8.99 -5.19
N GLY A 71 3.88 -9.99 -4.68
CA GLY A 71 3.63 -10.17 -3.27
C GLY A 71 3.34 -11.62 -2.90
N GLN A 72 2.96 -11.81 -1.65
CA GLN A 72 2.52 -13.08 -1.12
C GLN A 72 1.30 -12.89 -0.23
N VAL A 73 0.34 -13.79 -0.38
CA VAL A 73 -0.81 -13.92 0.51
C VAL A 73 -0.72 -15.27 1.21
N GLN A 74 -0.98 -15.28 2.51
CA GLN A 74 -1.18 -16.50 3.27
C GLN A 74 -2.65 -16.89 3.13
N ALA A 75 -2.95 -18.09 2.64
CA ALA A 75 -4.31 -18.62 2.50
C ALA A 75 -4.29 -20.13 2.81
N ASP A 76 -5.24 -20.63 3.59
CA ASP A 76 -5.39 -22.05 3.94
C ASP A 76 -4.10 -22.74 4.43
N GLY A 77 -3.27 -22.01 5.18
CA GLY A 77 -1.98 -22.53 5.67
C GLY A 77 -0.85 -22.53 4.63
N GLU A 78 -1.11 -22.12 3.39
CA GLU A 78 -0.14 -22.01 2.30
C GLU A 78 0.19 -20.56 1.91
N ARG A 79 1.32 -20.37 1.23
CA ARG A 79 1.70 -19.08 0.64
C ARG A 79 1.40 -19.07 -0.84
N LEU A 80 0.45 -18.22 -1.24
CA LEU A 80 0.12 -17.96 -2.63
C LEU A 80 0.93 -16.75 -3.12
N ALA A 81 1.62 -16.92 -4.25
CA ALA A 81 2.23 -15.81 -4.95
C ALA A 81 1.14 -14.92 -5.56
N VAL A 82 1.34 -13.60 -5.53
CA VAL A 82 0.54 -12.65 -6.31
C VAL A 82 1.46 -11.79 -7.16
N ARG A 83 1.06 -11.54 -8.40
CA ARG A 83 1.80 -10.69 -9.34
C ARG A 83 0.86 -9.68 -9.97
N TRP A 84 1.33 -8.45 -10.11
CA TRP A 84 0.57 -7.36 -10.70
C TRP A 84 1.23 -6.92 -12.00
N PHE A 85 0.42 -6.80 -13.04
CA PHE A 85 0.84 -6.41 -14.38
C PHE A 85 0.10 -5.15 -14.79
N GLU A 86 0.84 -4.20 -15.36
CA GLU A 86 0.21 -3.10 -16.09
C GLU A 86 -0.34 -3.64 -17.41
N VAL A 87 -1.58 -3.30 -17.72
CA VAL A 87 -2.23 -3.74 -18.96
C VAL A 87 -2.07 -2.67 -20.04
N PRO A 88 -1.76 -3.04 -21.29
CA PRO A 88 -1.77 -2.10 -22.41
C PRO A 88 -3.14 -1.43 -22.58
N GLY A 89 -3.15 -0.11 -22.71
CA GLY A 89 -4.40 0.63 -22.83
C GLY A 89 -4.26 2.13 -22.52
N PRO A 90 -5.39 2.86 -22.50
CA PRO A 90 -5.43 4.25 -22.05
C PRO A 90 -5.07 4.37 -20.56
N GLU A 91 -4.87 5.59 -20.09
CA GLU A 91 -4.78 5.86 -18.66
C GLU A 91 -6.04 5.37 -17.93
N ALA A 92 -5.84 4.89 -16.70
CA ALA A 92 -6.91 4.47 -15.81
C ALA A 92 -7.87 5.66 -15.55
N PRO A 93 -9.17 5.39 -15.34
CA PRO A 93 -10.13 6.45 -15.11
C PRO A 93 -9.75 7.27 -13.87
N ARG A 94 -10.04 8.57 -13.91
CA ARG A 94 -9.96 9.43 -12.73
C ARG A 94 -11.16 9.16 -11.83
N ILE A 95 -10.89 9.03 -10.54
CA ILE A 95 -11.89 8.85 -9.49
C ILE A 95 -11.71 9.91 -8.40
N GLU A 96 -12.77 10.10 -7.60
CA GLU A 96 -12.73 11.03 -6.47
C GLU A 96 -11.60 10.68 -5.50
N ASP A 97 -11.02 11.72 -4.90
CA ASP A 97 -10.05 11.50 -3.83
C ASP A 97 -10.76 11.08 -2.54
N VAL A 98 -10.06 10.33 -1.70
CA VAL A 98 -10.57 9.99 -0.37
C VAL A 98 -10.27 11.15 0.57
N PRO A 99 -11.25 11.60 1.38
CA PRO A 99 -10.99 12.60 2.43
C PRO A 99 -9.83 12.14 3.33
N GLY A 100 -9.08 13.10 3.88
CA GLY A 100 -8.05 12.80 4.87
C GLY A 100 -8.66 12.08 6.08
N VAL A 101 -8.07 10.96 6.47
CA VAL A 101 -8.57 10.09 7.56
C VAL A 101 -7.67 10.12 8.80
N THR A 102 -6.54 10.82 8.72
CA THR A 102 -5.61 10.97 9.84
C THR A 102 -5.70 12.34 10.50
N SER A 103 -5.37 12.42 11.78
CA SER A 103 -5.34 13.66 12.54
C SER A 103 -4.28 13.62 13.65
N GLY A 104 -3.97 14.78 14.24
CA GLY A 104 -3.07 14.84 15.40
C GLY A 104 -1.64 14.39 15.11
N LEU A 105 -1.13 14.62 13.90
CA LEU A 105 0.22 14.21 13.52
C LEU A 105 1.26 14.78 14.50
N ALA A 106 2.01 13.87 15.13
CA ALA A 106 3.08 14.17 16.07
C ALA A 106 4.40 13.53 15.58
N PRO A 107 5.21 14.24 14.79
CA PRO A 107 6.54 13.77 14.38
C PRO A 107 7.48 13.63 15.58
N ASP A 108 8.37 12.64 15.55
CA ASP A 108 9.35 12.40 16.63
C ASP A 108 10.74 13.02 16.37
N GLY A 109 10.92 13.70 15.24
CA GLY A 109 12.19 14.31 14.83
C GLY A 109 13.22 13.33 14.22
N SER A 110 12.96 12.02 14.25
CA SER A 110 13.80 10.98 13.65
C SER A 110 13.26 10.47 12.31
N GLY A 111 12.24 11.15 11.77
CA GLY A 111 11.55 10.75 10.55
C GLY A 111 10.44 9.71 10.77
N GLY A 112 10.17 9.36 12.04
CA GLY A 112 8.97 8.66 12.50
C GLY A 112 7.97 9.61 13.16
N GLY A 113 6.92 9.04 13.76
CA GLY A 113 5.92 9.80 14.49
C GLY A 113 4.63 9.02 14.73
N ARG A 114 3.60 9.75 15.15
CA ARG A 114 2.27 9.19 15.45
C ARG A 114 1.16 10.01 14.82
N ALA A 115 0.03 9.37 14.55
CA ALA A 115 -1.22 10.04 14.17
C ALA A 115 -2.41 9.21 14.63
N ASP A 116 -3.52 9.88 14.96
CA ASP A 116 -4.81 9.23 15.16
C ASP A 116 -5.49 9.03 13.81
N PHE A 117 -6.37 8.03 13.69
CA PHE A 117 -7.17 7.80 12.49
C PHE A 117 -8.63 7.50 12.78
N ALA A 118 -9.49 7.79 11.81
CA ALA A 118 -10.89 7.37 11.77
C ALA A 118 -11.24 6.89 10.35
N ILE A 119 -11.58 5.61 10.19
CA ILE A 119 -11.72 4.92 8.90
C ILE A 119 -12.97 4.02 8.86
N ALA A 120 -13.31 3.55 7.66
CA ALA A 120 -14.46 2.66 7.43
C ALA A 120 -14.26 1.21 7.90
N GLY A 121 -13.07 0.85 8.41
CA GLY A 121 -12.74 -0.52 8.83
C GLY A 121 -12.46 -1.50 7.68
N THR A 122 -12.34 -1.00 6.45
CA THR A 122 -11.97 -1.79 5.27
C THR A 122 -10.45 -1.84 5.09
N PHE A 123 -9.95 -2.88 4.41
CA PHE A 123 -8.55 -3.01 4.03
C PHE A 123 -8.01 -1.75 3.33
N GLU A 124 -8.76 -1.24 2.37
CA GLU A 124 -8.40 -0.04 1.62
C GLU A 124 -8.30 1.19 2.52
N SER A 125 -9.28 1.38 3.41
CA SER A 125 -9.31 2.52 4.32
C SER A 125 -8.17 2.47 5.35
N TYR A 126 -7.81 1.26 5.81
CA TYR A 126 -6.67 1.06 6.69
C TYR A 126 -5.34 1.40 6.02
N LEU A 127 -5.09 0.86 4.82
CA LEU A 127 -3.89 1.21 4.06
C LEU A 127 -3.85 2.69 3.69
N ALA A 128 -5.01 3.31 3.41
CA ALA A 128 -5.08 4.75 3.17
C ALA A 128 -4.59 5.55 4.38
N ALA A 129 -5.04 5.22 5.60
CA ALA A 129 -4.58 5.88 6.82
C ALA A 129 -3.07 5.71 7.05
N VAL A 130 -2.54 4.49 6.86
CA VAL A 130 -1.10 4.22 6.98
C VAL A 130 -0.30 5.03 5.96
N ILE A 131 -0.72 5.03 4.70
CA ILE A 131 -0.02 5.75 3.63
C ILE A 131 -0.11 7.26 3.85
N GLU A 132 -1.25 7.78 4.27
CA GLU A 132 -1.45 9.19 4.58
C GLU A 132 -0.51 9.63 5.72
N CYS A 133 -0.48 8.88 6.83
CA CYS A 133 0.41 9.16 7.96
C CYS A 133 1.88 9.18 7.53
N VAL A 134 2.35 8.14 6.83
CA VAL A 134 3.76 8.06 6.40
C VAL A 134 4.10 9.17 5.40
N LYS A 135 3.20 9.51 4.48
CA LYS A 135 3.38 10.64 3.56
C LYS A 135 3.46 11.97 4.30
N ALA A 136 2.62 12.19 5.30
CA ALA A 136 2.66 13.40 6.11
C ALA A 136 3.98 13.51 6.90
N LEU A 137 4.49 12.39 7.44
CA LEU A 137 5.81 12.34 8.08
C LEU A 137 6.95 12.64 7.12
N HIS A 138 6.88 12.18 5.87
CA HIS A 138 7.88 12.51 4.84
C HIS A 138 7.81 13.98 4.42
N ALA A 139 6.60 14.50 4.19
CA ALA A 139 6.39 15.91 3.83
C ALA A 139 6.86 16.86 4.94
N GLY A 140 6.70 16.46 6.22
CA GLY A 140 7.20 17.22 7.37
C GLY A 140 8.72 17.32 7.48
N ARG A 141 9.50 16.59 6.66
CA ARG A 141 10.96 16.66 6.63
C ARG A 141 11.49 17.90 5.89
N GLY A 142 10.63 18.61 5.16
CA GLY A 142 10.95 19.89 4.53
C GLY A 142 10.35 20.06 3.14
N GLU A 143 10.37 21.29 2.64
CA GLU A 143 9.73 21.72 1.37
C GLU A 143 10.30 21.05 0.11
N ARG A 144 11.44 20.36 0.22
CA ARG A 144 12.14 19.71 -0.90
C ARG A 144 11.73 18.25 -1.12
N VAL A 145 10.80 17.71 -0.32
CA VAL A 145 10.34 16.33 -0.49
C VAL A 145 9.14 16.29 -1.45
N SER A 146 9.30 15.59 -2.57
CA SER A 146 8.25 15.39 -3.57
C SER A 146 8.11 13.91 -3.96
N ASP A 147 7.07 13.59 -4.73
CA ASP A 147 6.80 12.27 -5.27
C ASP A 147 6.91 11.16 -4.20
N ILE A 148 6.17 11.30 -3.10
CA ILE A 148 6.19 10.27 -2.06
C ILE A 148 5.28 9.12 -2.50
N TRP A 149 5.83 7.94 -2.72
CA TRP A 149 5.03 6.74 -3.06
C TRP A 149 5.44 5.52 -2.24
N PHE A 150 4.43 4.70 -1.97
CA PHE A 150 4.54 3.41 -1.29
C PHE A 150 5.18 2.39 -2.25
N THR A 151 6.23 1.70 -1.80
CA THR A 151 6.98 0.75 -2.65
C THR A 151 6.92 -0.67 -2.15
N ALA A 152 6.79 -0.91 -0.85
CA ALA A 152 6.72 -2.27 -0.36
C ALA A 152 6.06 -2.36 1.02
N LEU A 153 5.55 -3.55 1.30
CA LEU A 153 5.07 -4.00 2.59
C LEU A 153 5.74 -5.35 2.88
N VAL A 154 6.32 -5.49 4.07
CA VAL A 154 7.16 -6.64 4.43
C VAL A 154 6.76 -7.18 5.79
N GLY A 155 6.58 -8.50 5.86
CA GLY A 155 6.23 -9.19 7.10
C GLY A 155 4.88 -8.76 7.66
N ALA A 156 4.01 -8.18 6.83
CA ALA A 156 2.67 -7.86 7.28
C ALA A 156 1.86 -9.14 7.40
N ARG A 157 0.81 -9.09 8.20
CA ARG A 157 -0.17 -10.19 8.28
C ARG A 157 -1.52 -9.50 8.28
N LEU A 158 -1.76 -8.75 7.20
CA LEU A 158 -2.93 -7.89 7.08
C LEU A 158 -4.11 -8.74 6.59
N PRO A 159 -5.15 -8.96 7.41
CA PRO A 159 -6.31 -9.75 7.01
C PRO A 159 -6.95 -9.18 5.75
N ALA A 160 -7.25 -10.01 4.76
CA ALA A 160 -7.83 -9.58 3.49
C ALA A 160 -9.29 -9.11 3.64
N THR A 161 -10.00 -9.64 4.65
CA THR A 161 -11.37 -9.25 4.99
C THR A 161 -11.44 -7.98 5.85
N PRO A 162 -12.57 -7.25 5.87
CA PRO A 162 -12.75 -6.04 6.67
C PRO A 162 -12.84 -6.37 8.17
N THR A 163 -11.71 -6.36 8.86
CA THR A 163 -11.63 -6.55 10.32
C THR A 163 -10.81 -5.47 11.01
N TYR A 164 -10.62 -4.32 10.36
CA TYR A 164 -9.73 -3.28 10.83
C TYR A 164 -10.44 -2.36 11.84
N PRO A 165 -9.70 -1.83 12.84
CA PRO A 165 -10.24 -0.82 13.74
C PRO A 165 -10.81 0.36 12.94
N THR A 166 -12.01 0.83 13.29
CA THR A 166 -12.61 2.02 12.67
C THR A 166 -12.03 3.32 13.23
N ALA A 167 -11.36 3.26 14.38
CA ALA A 167 -10.62 4.35 14.97
C ALA A 167 -9.47 3.81 15.83
N GLY A 168 -8.41 4.61 15.97
CA GLY A 168 -7.23 4.22 16.73
C GLY A 168 -6.06 5.16 16.47
N SER A 169 -4.85 4.68 16.74
CA SER A 169 -3.62 5.42 16.44
C SER A 169 -2.61 4.56 15.69
N LEU A 170 -1.84 5.24 14.85
CA LEU A 170 -0.70 4.70 14.13
C LEU A 170 0.57 5.25 14.78
N ALA A 171 1.54 4.38 15.00
CA ALA A 171 2.91 4.76 15.29
C ALA A 171 3.81 4.25 14.16
N VAL A 172 4.67 5.13 13.67
CA VAL A 172 5.61 4.85 12.58
C VAL A 172 7.01 5.09 13.12
N GLU A 173 7.83 4.05 13.14
CA GLU A 173 9.23 4.14 13.55
C GLU A 173 10.15 3.94 12.34
N LEU A 174 10.99 4.93 12.03
CA LEU A 174 11.98 4.79 10.96
C LEU A 174 13.09 3.82 11.39
N LYS A 175 13.34 2.79 10.58
CA LYS A 175 14.40 1.81 10.84
C LYS A 175 15.61 1.97 9.93
N ILE A 176 15.36 2.20 8.64
CA ILE A 176 16.41 2.34 7.64
C ILE A 176 16.07 3.53 6.77
N GLU A 177 17.09 4.32 6.48
CA GLU A 177 17.06 5.37 5.49
C GLU A 177 18.29 5.23 4.60
N ARG A 178 18.09 5.34 3.27
CA ARG A 178 19.19 5.29 2.31
C ARG A 178 18.83 5.98 1.00
N MET A 179 19.85 6.43 0.29
CA MET A 179 19.72 6.88 -1.10
C MET A 179 19.89 5.70 -2.06
N VAL A 180 18.93 5.52 -2.98
CA VAL A 180 18.97 4.52 -4.05
C VAL A 180 18.54 5.20 -5.34
N ASP A 181 19.41 5.19 -6.35
CA ASP A 181 19.13 5.79 -7.67
C ASP A 181 18.60 7.24 -7.59
N GLY A 182 19.22 8.05 -6.72
CA GLY A 182 18.83 9.45 -6.51
C GLY A 182 17.54 9.66 -5.72
N ARG A 183 16.95 8.59 -5.16
CA ARG A 183 15.71 8.64 -4.36
C ARG A 183 15.98 8.24 -2.93
N LEU A 184 15.33 8.93 -1.99
CA LEU A 184 15.33 8.51 -0.60
C LEU A 184 14.41 7.31 -0.47
N GLN A 185 14.92 6.21 0.08
CA GLN A 185 14.13 5.06 0.50
C GLN A 185 14.11 4.98 2.01
N THR A 186 12.92 4.86 2.57
CA THR A 186 12.71 4.63 3.99
C THR A 186 12.08 3.26 4.20
N LEU A 187 12.57 2.53 5.20
CA LEU A 187 11.91 1.37 5.78
C LEU A 187 11.46 1.78 7.18
N SER A 188 10.15 1.71 7.43
CA SER A 188 9.57 2.01 8.73
C SER A 188 8.81 0.82 9.27
N VAL A 189 8.75 0.68 10.59
CA VAL A 189 7.79 -0.20 11.25
C VAL A 189 6.52 0.58 11.54
N VAL A 190 5.37 -0.01 11.22
CA VAL A 190 4.04 0.51 11.51
C VAL A 190 3.45 -0.33 12.63
N GLU A 191 3.05 0.34 13.70
CA GLU A 191 2.27 -0.22 14.80
C GLU A 191 0.90 0.45 14.80
N THR A 192 -0.14 -0.35 15.03
CA THR A 192 -1.51 0.14 15.13
C THR A 192 -2.05 -0.17 16.52
N ALA A 193 -2.61 0.83 17.18
CA ALA A 193 -3.37 0.66 18.40
C ALA A 193 -4.87 0.75 18.08
N GLY A 194 -5.64 -0.21 18.59
CA GLY A 194 -7.08 -0.32 18.38
C GLY A 194 -7.54 -1.77 18.53
N ASP A 195 -8.83 -1.96 18.77
CA ASP A 195 -9.41 -3.31 18.77
C ASP A 195 -9.35 -3.90 17.36
N GLY A 196 -8.92 -5.16 17.24
CA GLY A 196 -8.67 -5.81 15.94
C GLY A 196 -7.47 -5.26 15.16
N ALA A 197 -6.57 -4.49 15.79
CA ALA A 197 -5.38 -3.98 15.12
C ALA A 197 -4.47 -5.13 14.62
N PRO A 198 -3.92 -5.03 13.39
CA PRO A 198 -3.01 -6.04 12.89
C PRO A 198 -1.66 -6.01 13.63
N PRO A 199 -0.88 -7.10 13.59
CA PRO A 199 0.47 -7.11 14.11
C PRO A 199 1.35 -6.05 13.45
N ALA A 200 2.37 -5.57 14.17
CA ALA A 200 3.35 -4.63 13.63
C ALA A 200 4.03 -5.20 12.38
N TYR A 201 4.25 -4.34 11.38
CA TYR A 201 4.84 -4.73 10.11
C TYR A 201 5.69 -3.63 9.50
N GLN A 202 6.45 -3.96 8.47
CA GLN A 202 7.34 -3.01 7.83
C GLN A 202 6.73 -2.46 6.53
N ILE A 203 6.96 -1.18 6.30
CA ILE A 203 6.56 -0.48 5.08
C ILE A 203 7.75 0.25 4.47
N CYS A 204 7.86 0.21 3.15
CA CYS A 204 8.83 0.96 2.40
C CYS A 204 8.15 2.09 1.64
N PHE A 205 8.77 3.26 1.70
CA PHE A 205 8.44 4.40 0.86
C PHE A 205 9.67 4.87 0.10
N SER A 206 9.41 5.50 -1.03
CA SER A 206 10.40 6.23 -1.77
C SER A 206 9.90 7.65 -2.02
N CYS A 207 10.82 8.61 -1.99
CA CYS A 207 10.54 9.99 -2.39
C CYS A 207 11.74 10.63 -3.09
N VAL A 208 11.47 11.71 -3.81
CA VAL A 208 12.50 12.61 -4.34
C VAL A 208 12.82 13.64 -3.27
N ILE A 209 14.12 13.91 -3.06
CA ILE A 209 14.60 15.05 -2.26
C ILE A 209 15.28 16.00 -3.23
N GLY A 210 14.75 17.22 -3.36
CA GLY A 210 15.39 18.30 -4.11
C GLY A 210 16.61 18.88 -3.39
N ASP A 211 17.51 19.47 -4.16
CA ASP A 211 18.63 20.29 -3.69
C ASP A 211 18.19 21.65 -3.15
#